data_AF-A0A7W0UUN8-F1
#
_entry.id   AF-A0A7W0UUN8-F1
#
_cell.length_a   1.000
_cell.length_b   1.000
_cell.length_c   1.000
_cell.angle_alpha   90.00
_cell.angle_beta   90.00
_cell.angle_gamma   90.00
#
_symmetry.space_group_name_H-M   'P 1'
#
loop_
_entity.id
_entity.type
_entity.pdbx_description
1 polymer ?
#
loop_
_entity_poly.entity_id
_entity_poly.type
_entity_poly.pdbx_seq_one_letter_code
_entity_poly.pdbx_strand_id
1 'polypeptide(L)'
;MTQQLQNAINKASRIKMTVKFLGNRSYLVVTPQAHRYTVRFETFDGQRYGRCNCKAGAANMACYHLPKAAMVDTAIQSMRSH
;
A
#
# COMPACT_ATOMS: atom_id res chain seq x y z
N MET A 1 1.51 -13.05 -12.91
CA MET A 1 1.97 -11.90 -12.12
C MET A 1 2.88 -11.05 -12.99
N THR A 2 2.60 -9.76 -13.20
CA THR A 2 3.41 -8.92 -14.11
C THR A 2 4.77 -8.57 -13.47
N GLN A 3 5.83 -8.46 -14.28
CA GLN A 3 7.20 -8.21 -13.79
C GLN A 3 7.31 -6.92 -12.97
N GLN A 4 6.50 -5.90 -13.31
CA GLN A 4 6.41 -4.64 -12.56
C GLN A 4 5.87 -4.83 -11.13
N LEU A 5 4.90 -5.73 -10.94
CA LEU A 5 4.33 -6.02 -9.62
C LEU A 5 5.36 -6.74 -8.74
N GLN A 6 6.07 -7.72 -9.29
CA GLN A 6 7.13 -8.43 -8.55
C GLN A 6 8.24 -7.48 -8.10
N ASN A 7 8.66 -6.56 -8.97
CA ASN A 7 9.67 -5.56 -8.64
C ASN A 7 9.19 -4.59 -7.54
N ALA A 8 7.92 -4.18 -7.57
CA ALA A 8 7.34 -3.33 -6.54
C ALA A 8 7.31 -4.02 -5.16
N ILE A 9 6.96 -5.31 -5.11
CA ILE A 9 6.97 -6.13 -3.89
C ILE A 9 8.40 -6.27 -3.35
N ASN A 10 9.36 -6.63 -4.21
CA ASN A 10 10.76 -6.78 -3.82
C ASN A 10 11.36 -5.47 -3.30
N LYS A 11 10.96 -4.32 -3.86
CA LYS A 11 11.40 -3.01 -3.38
C LYS A 11 10.75 -2.66 -2.04
N ALA A 12 9.47 -3.00 -1.84
CA ALA A 12 8.75 -2.77 -0.60
C ALA A 12 9.31 -3.57 0.59
N SER A 13 9.84 -4.78 0.34
CA SER A 13 10.47 -5.59 1.38
C SER A 13 11.85 -5.07 1.79
N ARG A 14 12.60 -4.46 0.86
CA ARG A 14 13.95 -3.92 1.11
C ARG A 14 13.95 -2.54 1.75
N ILE A 15 12.98 -1.68 1.42
CA ILE A 15 12.94 -0.32 1.95
C ILE A 15 12.20 -0.31 3.29
N LYS A 16 12.88 0.22 4.33
CA LYS A 16 12.29 0.49 5.66
C LYS A 16 11.33 1.68 5.60
N MET A 17 10.14 1.46 5.07
CA MET A 17 9.04 2.43 5.12
C MET A 17 8.22 2.23 6.39
N THR A 18 7.82 3.33 7.02
CA THR A 18 6.88 3.33 8.14
C THR A 18 5.46 3.43 7.61
N VAL A 19 4.55 2.60 8.12
CA VAL A 19 3.13 2.64 7.76
C VAL A 19 2.32 2.97 9.01
N LYS A 20 1.47 3.99 8.93
CA LYS A 20 0.55 4.38 10.00
C LYS A 20 -0.88 4.26 9.51
N PHE A 21 -1.73 3.57 10.27
CA PHE A 21 -3.16 3.49 10.00
C PHE A 21 -3.83 4.85 10.29
N LEU A 22 -4.66 5.32 9.35
CA LEU A 22 -5.39 6.58 9.45
C LEU A 22 -6.91 6.40 9.65
N GLY A 23 -7.42 5.17 9.68
CA GLY A 23 -8.86 4.90 9.67
C GLY A 23 -9.39 4.63 8.26
N ASN A 24 -10.59 4.04 8.15
CA ASN A 24 -11.27 3.78 6.87
C ASN A 24 -10.39 3.17 5.77
N ARG A 25 -9.60 2.14 6.14
CA ARG A 25 -8.63 1.47 5.24
C ARG A 25 -7.66 2.44 4.53
N SER A 26 -7.36 3.56 5.19
CA SER A 26 -6.41 4.56 4.75
C SER A 26 -5.14 4.48 5.58
N TYR A 27 -4.00 4.67 4.94
CA TYR A 27 -2.67 4.43 5.47
C TYR A 27 -1.73 5.55 5.04
N LEU A 28 -0.98 6.10 5.99
CA LEU A 28 0.15 6.97 5.72
C LEU A 28 1.40 6.11 5.58
N VAL A 29 2.04 6.18 4.42
CA VAL A 29 3.34 5.55 4.16
C VAL A 29 4.41 6.64 4.19
N VAL A 30 5.39 6.50 5.07
CA VAL A 30 6.53 7.41 5.22
C VAL A 30 7.79 6.69 4.73
N THR A 31 8.50 7.28 3.78
CA THR A 31 9.76 6.72 3.28
C THR A 31 10.95 7.12 4.17
N PRO A 32 12.12 6.48 4.05
CA PRO A 32 13.33 6.89 4.76
C PRO A 32 13.72 8.36 4.52
N GLN A 33 13.37 8.92 3.35
CA GLN A 33 13.59 10.32 2.99
C GLN A 33 12.51 11.26 3.56
N ALA A 34 11.71 10.79 4.53
CA ALA A 34 10.59 11.52 5.13
C ALA A 34 9.47 11.93 4.15
N HIS A 35 9.43 11.37 2.94
CA HIS A 35 8.32 11.62 2.01
C HIS A 35 7.07 10.88 2.49
N ARG A 36 5.93 11.55 2.38
CA ARG A 36 4.64 11.08 2.89
C ARG A 36 3.68 10.80 1.75
N TYR A 37 3.15 9.58 1.73
CA TYR A 37 2.17 9.14 0.74
C TYR A 37 0.96 8.56 1.44
N THR A 38 -0.22 8.84 0.90
CA THR A 38 -1.48 8.26 1.38
C THR A 38 -1.84 7.09 0.47
N VAL A 39 -2.11 5.96 1.09
CA VAL A 39 -2.64 4.75 0.44
C VAL A 39 -4.03 4.49 0.98
N ARG A 40 -5.00 4.19 0.12
CA ARG A 40 -6.36 3.83 0.50
C ARG A 40 -6.77 2.55 -0.20
N PHE A 41 -7.30 1.61 0.56
CA PHE A 41 -7.87 0.36 0.03
C PHE A 41 -9.40 0.42 0.03
N GLU A 42 -9.99 0.02 -1.09
CA GLU A 42 -11.43 0.00 -1.29
C GLU A 42 -11.82 -1.34 -1.90
N THR A 43 -13.01 -1.80 -1.56
CA THR A 43 -13.59 -3.00 -2.19
C THR A 43 -14.70 -2.53 -3.10
N PHE A 44 -14.63 -2.88 -4.37
CA PHE A 44 -15.64 -2.58 -5.36
C PHE A 44 -15.91 -3.85 -6.15
N ASP A 45 -17.19 -4.22 -6.28
CA ASP A 45 -17.61 -5.46 -6.98
C ASP A 45 -16.88 -6.73 -6.52
N GLY A 46 -16.71 -6.89 -5.20
CA GLY A 46 -15.98 -8.01 -4.60
C GLY A 46 -14.45 -7.99 -4.81
N GLN A 47 -13.92 -7.09 -5.65
CA GLN A 47 -12.50 -6.93 -5.89
C GLN A 47 -11.88 -5.88 -4.96
N ARG A 48 -10.68 -6.15 -4.45
CA ARG A 48 -9.91 -5.22 -3.62
C ARG A 48 -9.00 -4.36 -4.50
N TYR A 49 -9.18 -3.05 -4.42
CA TYR A 49 -8.36 -2.05 -5.09
C TYR A 49 -7.58 -1.24 -4.08
N GLY A 50 -6.41 -0.75 -4.49
CA GLY A 50 -5.60 0.16 -3.71
C GLY A 50 -5.19 1.36 -4.55
N ARG A 51 -5.34 2.57 -3.99
CA ARG A 51 -4.89 3.81 -4.60
C ARG A 51 -3.79 4.44 -3.77
N CYS A 52 -2.79 5.02 -4.42
CA CYS A 52 -1.68 5.73 -3.79
C CYS A 52 -1.50 7.09 -4.46
N ASN A 53 -1.30 8.15 -3.67
CA ASN A 53 -1.11 9.51 -4.19
C ASN A 53 0.32 9.82 -4.72
N CYS A 54 1.21 8.82 -4.79
CA CYS A 54 2.53 9.02 -5.40
C CYS A 54 2.44 9.14 -6.93
N LYS A 55 3.48 9.70 -7.59
CA LYS A 55 3.50 9.91 -9.05
C LYS A 55 3.12 8.65 -9.86
N ALA A 56 3.65 7.49 -9.48
CA ALA A 56 3.32 6.22 -10.12
C ALA A 56 1.83 5.85 -9.93
N GLY A 57 1.28 6.04 -8.73
CA GLY A 57 -0.13 5.76 -8.46
C GLY A 57 -1.07 6.72 -9.19
N ALA A 58 -0.70 7.99 -9.31
CA ALA A 58 -1.43 8.97 -10.13
C ALA A 58 -1.45 8.60 -11.62
N ALA A 59 -0.39 7.93 -12.10
CA ALA A 59 -0.29 7.41 -13.47
C ALA A 59 -0.87 5.99 -13.63
N ASN A 60 -1.61 5.46 -12.64
CA ASN A 60 -2.12 4.09 -12.61
C ASN A 60 -1.04 2.99 -12.76
N MET A 61 0.19 3.29 -12.36
CA MET A 61 1.32 2.36 -12.36
C MET A 61 1.50 1.70 -10.99
N ALA A 62 2.06 0.49 -10.99
CA ALA A 62 2.41 -0.21 -9.76
C ALA A 62 3.47 0.57 -8.95
N CYS A 63 3.13 0.98 -7.72
CA CYS A 63 4.06 1.61 -6.79
C CYS A 63 4.40 0.66 -5.63
N TYR A 64 5.57 0.81 -5.05
CA TYR A 64 6.02 -0.02 -3.92
C TYR A 64 5.36 0.37 -2.57
N HIS A 65 4.62 1.49 -2.51
CA HIS A 65 3.86 1.89 -1.33
C HIS A 65 2.62 1.02 -1.11
N LEU A 66 1.95 0.63 -2.20
CA LEU A 66 0.76 -0.24 -2.17
C LEU A 66 1.02 -1.59 -1.50
N PRO A 67 1.99 -2.42 -1.94
CA PRO A 67 2.24 -3.71 -1.30
C PRO A 67 2.68 -3.55 0.16
N LYS A 68 3.42 -2.48 0.51
CA LYS A 68 3.81 -2.22 1.90
C LYS A 68 2.59 -1.96 2.79
N ALA A 69 1.67 -1.11 2.34
CA ALA A 69 0.44 -0.82 3.07
C ALA A 69 -0.51 -2.03 3.09
N ALA A 70 -0.54 -2.84 2.03
CA ALA A 70 -1.38 -4.03 1.93
C ALA A 70 -1.01 -5.11 2.95
N MET A 71 0.28 -5.26 3.28
CA MET A 71 0.72 -6.15 4.37
C MET A 71 0.11 -5.74 5.71
N VAL A 72 0.08 -4.44 6.01
CA VAL A 72 -0.48 -3.90 7.26
C VAL A 72 -2.01 -3.98 7.26
N ASP A 73 -2.65 -3.68 6.13
CA ASP A 73 -4.11 -3.81 5.97
C ASP A 73 -4.56 -5.26 6.18
N THR A 74 -3.85 -6.23 5.60
CA THR A 74 -4.14 -7.65 5.77
C THR A 74 -3.99 -8.08 7.23
N ALA A 75 -2.92 -7.64 7.91
CA ALA A 75 -2.71 -7.93 9.33
C ALA A 75 -3.83 -7.34 10.21
N ILE A 76 -4.21 -6.07 9.99
CA ILE A 76 -5.32 -5.43 10.71
C ILE A 76 -6.65 -6.13 10.44
N GLN A 77 -6.93 -6.52 9.19
CA GLN A 77 -8.15 -7.25 8.87
C GLN A 77 -8.19 -8.64 9.52
N SER A 78 -7.06 -9.33 9.58
CA SER A 78 -6.95 -10.61 10.31
C SER A 78 -7.30 -10.44 11.79
N MET A 79 -6.78 -9.39 12.43
CA MET A 79 -7.07 -9.08 13.85
C MET A 79 -8.53 -8.69 14.11
N ARG A 80 -9.26 -8.22 13.10
CA ARG A 80 -10.68 -7.81 13.21
C ARG A 80 -11.67 -8.92 12.86
N SER A 81 -11.19 -10.04 12.31
CA SER A 81 -12.03 -11.16 11.91
C SER A 81 -12.23 -12.18 13.05
N HIS A 82 -11.73 -11.86 14.25
CA HIS A 82 -11.95 -12.56 15.52
C HIS A 82 -12.88 -11.74 16.39
#